data_AF-A0A7S3HT39-F1
#
_entry.id   AF-A0A7S3HT39-F1
#
_cell.length_a   1.000
_cell.length_b   1.000
_cell.length_c   1.000
_cell.angle_alpha   90.00
_cell.angle_beta   90.00
_cell.angle_gamma   90.00
#
_symmetry.space_group_name_H-M   'P 1'
#
loop_
_entity.id
_entity.type
_entity.pdbx_description
1 polymer ?
#
loop_
_entity_poly.entity_id
_entity_poly.type
_entity_poly.pdbx_seq_one_letter_code
_entity_poly.pdbx_strand_id
1 'polypeptide(L)'
;HWFELRVEDFSGASLNLLGIGFTSTDPGTLAPAYGEEHAVEPELPGVPDEIPKSYVAGYTRSCYWDGVRQEIEPMFKTVKPYTIFQIGVWATLAGCFEVYIDRRLALAFDPSLRGLEPINTEMPLWAFVDCAGGLRKATLLIDSVPPNPDEEGTPEPPGGGGEFGDFE
;
A
#
# COMPACT_ATOMS: atom_id res chain seq x y z
N HIS A 1 9.59 9.15 -1.52
CA HIS A 1 8.37 9.43 -0.73
C HIS A 1 7.94 8.17 0.01
N TRP A 2 7.75 8.22 1.33
CA TRP A 2 7.42 7.06 2.17
C TRP A 2 6.18 7.35 3.02
N PHE A 3 5.30 6.36 3.17
CA PHE A 3 4.32 6.34 4.25
C PHE A 3 4.07 4.90 4.71
N GLU A 4 3.68 4.76 5.96
CA GLU A 4 3.42 3.46 6.59
C GLU A 4 2.12 3.50 7.39
N LEU A 5 1.35 2.42 7.30
CA LEU A 5 0.14 2.20 8.06
C LEU A 5 0.34 1.03 9.02
N ARG A 6 -0.08 1.21 10.26
CA ARG A 6 -0.38 0.07 11.15
C ARG A 6 -1.81 -0.38 10.89
N VAL A 7 -1.96 -1.53 10.27
CA VAL A 7 -3.24 -2.18 10.01
C VAL A 7 -3.67 -2.94 11.25
N GLU A 8 -4.82 -2.55 11.81
CA GLU A 8 -5.34 -3.09 13.07
C GLU A 8 -6.51 -4.05 12.85
N ASP A 9 -7.26 -3.86 11.75
CA ASP A 9 -8.34 -4.73 11.35
C ASP A 9 -8.38 -4.84 9.83
N PHE A 10 -8.18 -6.07 9.36
CA PHE A 10 -8.19 -6.45 7.95
C PHE A 10 -9.05 -7.70 7.75
N SER A 11 -10.18 -7.52 7.08
CA SER A 11 -11.12 -8.57 6.71
C SER A 11 -10.92 -9.08 5.27
N GLY A 12 -9.74 -8.83 4.66
CA GLY A 12 -9.43 -9.35 3.34
C GLY A 12 -9.07 -10.83 3.39
N ALA A 13 -9.84 -11.67 2.68
CA ALA A 13 -9.51 -13.08 2.47
C ALA A 13 -8.55 -13.23 1.26
N SER A 14 -8.61 -14.34 0.54
CA SER A 14 -7.82 -14.59 -0.69
C SER A 14 -8.05 -13.56 -1.81
N LEU A 15 -9.15 -12.82 -1.75
CA LEU A 15 -9.45 -11.66 -2.59
C LEU A 15 -8.91 -10.43 -1.87
N ASN A 16 -7.65 -10.09 -2.12
CA ASN A 16 -7.08 -8.87 -1.58
C ASN A 16 -7.72 -7.68 -2.31
N LEU A 17 -8.52 -6.90 -1.58
CA LEU A 17 -9.25 -5.72 -2.08
C LEU A 17 -8.66 -4.39 -1.55
N LEU A 18 -7.48 -4.42 -0.92
CA LEU A 18 -6.77 -3.19 -0.58
C LEU A 18 -6.07 -2.64 -1.82
N GLY A 19 -6.29 -1.38 -2.14
CA GLY A 19 -5.44 -0.58 -3.02
C GLY A 19 -4.62 0.42 -2.21
N ILE A 20 -3.33 0.51 -2.45
CA ILE A 20 -2.46 1.45 -1.73
C ILE A 20 -1.42 2.03 -2.68
N GLY A 21 -1.09 3.31 -2.53
CA GLY A 21 -0.11 3.91 -3.41
C GLY A 21 -0.01 5.42 -3.34
N PHE A 22 0.45 5.99 -4.46
CA PHE A 22 0.67 7.42 -4.61
C PHE A 22 -0.04 7.97 -5.85
N THR A 23 -0.45 9.23 -5.77
CA THR A 23 -0.86 10.01 -6.94
C THR A 23 -0.08 11.32 -7.01
N SER A 24 0.15 11.83 -8.21
CA SER A 24 0.60 13.22 -8.44
C SER A 24 -0.57 14.19 -8.63
N THR A 25 -1.81 13.74 -8.43
CA THR A 25 -3.00 14.58 -8.46
C THR A 25 -3.32 15.08 -7.06
N ASP A 26 -3.45 16.40 -6.93
CA ASP A 26 -3.75 17.05 -5.65
C ASP A 26 -5.15 16.61 -5.17
N PRO A 27 -5.29 16.02 -3.97
CA PRO A 27 -6.59 15.61 -3.44
C PRO A 27 -7.56 16.78 -3.26
N GLY A 28 -7.07 18.02 -3.08
CA GLY A 28 -7.89 19.22 -3.06
C GLY A 28 -8.56 19.54 -4.40
N THR A 29 -8.07 18.95 -5.50
CA THR A 29 -8.72 19.02 -6.82
C THR A 29 -9.75 17.90 -7.05
N LEU A 30 -9.70 16.86 -6.21
CA LEU A 30 -10.61 15.70 -6.27
C LEU A 30 -11.80 15.86 -5.32
N ALA A 31 -11.61 16.52 -4.18
CA ALA A 31 -12.66 16.81 -3.21
C ALA A 31 -13.22 18.24 -3.39
N PRO A 32 -14.52 18.48 -3.17
CA PRO A 32 -15.03 19.85 -3.07
C PRO A 32 -14.36 20.55 -1.89
N ALA A 33 -14.16 21.87 -2.01
CA ALA A 33 -13.74 22.69 -0.88
C ALA A 33 -14.72 22.48 0.29
N TYR A 34 -14.24 21.94 1.41
CA TYR A 34 -15.03 21.80 2.64
C TYR A 34 -15.61 23.17 3.03
N GLY A 35 -16.94 23.37 2.88
CA GLY A 35 -17.64 24.55 3.40
C GLY A 35 -18.66 25.26 2.50
N GLU A 36 -18.90 24.84 1.26
CA GLU A 36 -19.94 25.46 0.42
C GLU A 36 -21.24 24.63 0.42
N GLU A 37 -22.31 25.16 1.03
CA GLU A 37 -23.62 24.52 1.23
C GLU A 37 -24.35 24.05 -0.05
N HIS A 38 -23.81 24.31 -1.24
CA HIS A 38 -24.44 23.97 -2.52
C HIS A 38 -23.49 23.51 -3.64
N ALA A 39 -22.24 23.13 -3.32
CA ALA A 39 -21.38 22.51 -4.33
C ALA A 39 -21.90 21.08 -4.61
N VAL A 40 -22.26 20.77 -5.87
CA VAL A 40 -22.47 19.39 -6.32
C VAL A 40 -21.17 18.66 -6.01
N GLU A 41 -21.18 17.74 -5.05
CA GLU A 41 -20.00 16.99 -4.65
C GLU A 41 -19.42 16.33 -5.92
N PRO A 42 -18.21 16.69 -6.39
CA PRO A 42 -17.55 15.85 -7.36
C PRO A 42 -17.36 14.49 -6.69
N GLU A 43 -18.00 13.47 -7.26
CA GLU A 43 -17.87 12.11 -6.77
C GLU A 43 -16.39 11.71 -6.90
N LEU A 44 -15.78 11.30 -5.79
CA LEU A 44 -14.50 10.62 -5.86
C LEU A 44 -14.65 9.40 -6.76
N PRO A 45 -13.61 9.07 -7.56
CA PRO A 45 -13.66 7.88 -8.39
C PRO A 45 -13.92 6.63 -7.53
N GLY A 46 -14.62 5.66 -8.11
CA GLY A 46 -15.00 4.43 -7.40
C GLY A 46 -13.81 3.53 -7.10
N VAL A 47 -12.71 3.72 -7.83
CA VAL A 47 -11.44 3.00 -7.69
C VAL A 47 -10.24 3.94 -7.91
N PRO A 48 -9.10 3.72 -7.25
CA PRO A 48 -7.94 4.61 -7.34
C PRO A 48 -7.27 4.69 -8.70
N ASP A 49 -7.39 3.66 -9.55
CA ASP A 49 -6.79 3.66 -10.89
C ASP A 49 -7.48 4.61 -11.88
N GLU A 50 -8.67 5.11 -11.54
CA GLU A 50 -9.33 6.21 -12.25
C GLU A 50 -8.75 7.59 -11.87
N ILE A 51 -7.98 7.68 -10.78
CA ILE A 51 -7.29 8.93 -10.41
C ILE A 51 -6.14 9.14 -11.41
N PRO A 52 -6.05 10.31 -12.08
CA PRO A 52 -4.94 10.60 -12.98
C PRO A 52 -3.59 10.52 -12.27
N LYS A 53 -2.57 10.01 -12.95
CA LYS A 53 -1.20 9.88 -12.43
C LYS A 53 -1.16 9.12 -11.10
N SER A 54 -1.97 8.07 -11.00
CA SER A 54 -2.01 7.15 -9.86
C SER A 54 -1.10 5.95 -10.08
N TYR A 55 -0.49 5.49 -9.00
CA TYR A 55 0.40 4.33 -8.97
C TYR A 55 -0.05 3.47 -7.80
N VAL A 56 -0.74 2.37 -8.10
CA VAL A 56 -1.50 1.58 -7.13
C VAL A 56 -0.93 0.16 -7.10
N ALA A 57 -0.71 -0.40 -5.92
CA ALA A 57 -0.61 -1.85 -5.75
C ALA A 57 -1.79 -2.37 -4.94
N GLY A 58 -2.36 -3.49 -5.37
CA GLY A 58 -3.58 -3.98 -4.76
C GLY A 58 -4.33 -5.00 -5.58
N TYR A 59 -5.64 -5.10 -5.34
CA TYR A 59 -6.64 -5.79 -6.16
C TYR A 59 -6.11 -7.08 -6.79
N THR A 60 -5.79 -8.06 -5.94
CA THR A 60 -5.25 -9.40 -6.27
C THR A 60 -4.43 -9.49 -7.57
N ARG A 61 -3.10 -9.62 -7.44
CA ARG A 61 -2.16 -9.75 -8.58
C ARG A 61 -2.15 -8.54 -9.52
N SER A 62 -2.45 -7.35 -9.01
CA SER A 62 -2.53 -6.15 -9.84
C SER A 62 -1.66 -5.02 -9.28
N CYS A 63 -0.96 -4.36 -10.19
CA CYS A 63 -0.41 -3.03 -10.00
C CYS A 63 -0.99 -2.15 -11.11
N TYR A 64 -1.59 -1.02 -10.77
CA TYR A 64 -2.12 -0.07 -11.74
C TYR A 64 -1.15 1.10 -11.85
N TRP A 65 -0.81 1.45 -13.08
CA TRP A 65 0.16 2.48 -13.39
C TRP A 65 -0.47 3.46 -14.35
N ASP A 66 -0.92 4.60 -13.82
CA ASP A 66 -1.70 5.60 -14.54
C ASP A 66 -2.89 4.98 -15.31
N GLY A 67 -3.71 4.21 -14.60
CA GLY A 67 -4.85 3.47 -15.16
C GLY A 67 -4.49 2.19 -15.93
N VAL A 68 -3.21 1.92 -16.21
CA VAL A 68 -2.79 0.71 -16.91
C VAL A 68 -2.53 -0.42 -15.92
N ARG A 69 -3.36 -1.47 -15.98
CA ARG A 69 -3.18 -2.67 -15.16
C ARG A 69 -1.98 -3.50 -15.62
N GLN A 70 -1.09 -3.79 -14.68
CA GLN A 70 0.03 -4.72 -14.80
C GLN A 70 -0.20 -5.91 -13.87
N GLU A 71 -0.05 -7.12 -14.42
CA GLU A 71 -0.13 -8.32 -13.61
C GLU A 71 1.17 -8.52 -12.83
N ILE A 72 1.04 -8.76 -11.53
CA ILE A 72 2.14 -8.99 -10.60
C ILE A 72 1.89 -10.25 -9.76
N GLU A 73 2.94 -10.73 -9.10
CA GLU A 73 2.78 -11.77 -8.09
C GLU A 73 1.92 -11.25 -6.91
N PRO A 74 1.16 -12.12 -6.22
CA PRO A 74 0.42 -11.70 -5.03
C PRO A 74 1.37 -11.18 -3.94
N MET A 75 1.14 -9.96 -3.45
CA MET A 75 1.97 -9.34 -2.40
C MET A 75 2.03 -10.16 -1.10
N PHE A 76 0.92 -10.84 -0.76
CA PHE A 76 0.83 -11.70 0.42
C PHE A 76 1.33 -13.14 0.20
N LYS A 77 1.99 -13.42 -0.94
CA LYS A 77 2.54 -14.75 -1.23
C LYS A 77 3.73 -15.06 -0.32
N THR A 78 4.62 -14.09 -0.12
CA THR A 78 5.87 -14.24 0.62
C THR A 78 5.75 -13.76 2.07
N VAL A 79 4.88 -12.79 2.34
CA VAL A 79 4.65 -12.24 3.68
C VAL A 79 3.19 -12.47 4.07
N LYS A 80 2.96 -13.32 5.08
CA LYS A 80 1.64 -13.53 5.66
C LYS A 80 1.45 -12.58 6.84
N PRO A 81 0.52 -11.62 6.76
CA PRO A 81 0.27 -10.72 7.88
C PRO A 81 -0.35 -11.48 9.06
N TYR A 82 0.05 -11.08 10.28
CA TYR A 82 -0.66 -11.46 11.51
C TYR A 82 -1.95 -10.63 11.66
N THR A 83 -2.64 -10.77 12.79
CA THR A 83 -3.87 -10.01 13.10
C THR A 83 -3.67 -8.49 13.02
N ILE A 84 -2.48 -8.01 13.39
CA ILE A 84 -2.05 -6.61 13.27
C ILE A 84 -0.71 -6.64 12.57
N PHE A 85 -0.55 -5.82 11.52
CA PHE A 85 0.67 -5.75 10.73
C PHE A 85 0.93 -4.33 10.25
N GLN A 86 2.15 -4.06 9.82
CA GLN A 86 2.52 -2.80 9.17
C GLN A 86 2.56 -2.99 7.65
N ILE A 87 2.00 -2.03 6.91
CA ILE A 87 2.17 -1.95 5.47
C ILE A 87 2.72 -0.58 5.11
N GLY A 88 3.85 -0.57 4.42
CA GLY A 88 4.52 0.64 3.99
C GLY A 88 4.69 0.69 2.49
N VAL A 89 4.64 1.88 1.92
CA VAL A 89 4.79 2.10 0.48
C VAL A 89 5.85 3.14 0.23
N TRP A 90 6.76 2.80 -0.69
CA TRP A 90 7.88 3.64 -1.05
C TRP A 90 7.87 3.95 -2.55
N ALA A 91 7.82 5.24 -2.88
CA ALA A 91 8.25 5.73 -4.20
C ALA A 91 9.74 6.09 -4.11
N THR A 92 10.58 5.29 -4.77
CA THR A 92 12.05 5.44 -4.73
C THR A 92 12.51 6.64 -5.56
N LEU A 93 13.74 7.11 -5.34
CA LEU A 93 14.30 8.22 -6.14
C LEU A 93 14.41 7.88 -7.64
N ALA A 94 14.48 6.61 -8.00
CA ALA A 94 14.48 6.15 -9.39
C ALA A 94 13.07 6.13 -10.02
N GLY A 95 12.03 6.45 -9.24
CA GLY A 95 10.63 6.39 -9.69
C GLY A 95 10.05 4.97 -9.70
N CYS A 96 10.67 4.04 -8.98
CA CYS A 96 10.13 2.70 -8.74
C CYS A 96 9.14 2.72 -7.57
N PHE A 97 8.38 1.64 -7.45
CA PHE A 97 7.36 1.47 -6.43
C PHE A 97 7.57 0.19 -5.64
N GLU A 98 7.65 0.31 -4.33
CA GLU A 98 7.89 -0.80 -3.43
C GLU A 98 6.84 -0.85 -2.33
N VAL A 99 6.42 -2.06 -1.97
CA VAL A 99 5.51 -2.32 -0.85
C VAL A 99 6.21 -3.21 0.14
N TYR A 100 6.15 -2.81 1.40
CA TYR A 100 6.70 -3.52 2.53
C TYR A 100 5.59 -3.99 3.45
N ILE A 101 5.70 -5.20 3.96
CA ILE A 101 4.80 -5.75 4.98
C ILE A 101 5.66 -6.20 6.15
N ASP A 102 5.41 -5.67 7.33
CA ASP A 102 6.25 -5.85 8.53
C ASP A 102 7.73 -5.62 8.22
N ARG A 103 8.02 -4.49 7.55
CA ARG A 103 9.35 -4.05 7.06
C ARG A 103 10.04 -4.98 6.05
N ARG A 104 9.36 -6.02 5.54
CA ARG A 104 9.89 -6.92 4.50
C ARG A 104 9.38 -6.56 3.13
N LEU A 105 10.24 -6.61 2.13
CA LEU A 105 9.86 -6.33 0.75
C LEU A 105 8.85 -7.37 0.25
N ALA A 106 7.61 -6.93 0.03
CA ALA A 106 6.51 -7.74 -0.48
C ALA A 106 6.30 -7.56 -1.99
N LEU A 107 6.59 -6.37 -2.50
CA LEU A 107 6.53 -6.04 -3.93
C LEU A 107 7.63 -5.04 -4.25
N ALA A 108 8.36 -5.28 -5.34
CA ALA A 108 9.16 -4.27 -6.02
C ALA A 108 8.68 -4.19 -7.47
N PHE A 109 8.36 -2.99 -7.92
CA PHE A 109 7.86 -2.72 -9.25
C PHE A 109 8.72 -1.65 -9.92
N ASP A 110 9.43 -2.05 -10.97
CA ASP A 110 10.19 -1.16 -11.84
C ASP A 110 9.37 -0.90 -13.12
N PRO A 111 8.84 0.32 -13.32
CA PRO A 111 8.03 0.65 -14.49
C PRO A 111 8.84 0.60 -15.80
N SER A 112 10.14 0.85 -15.75
CA SER A 112 10.99 0.89 -16.94
C SER A 112 11.13 -0.49 -17.60
N LEU A 113 11.15 -1.56 -16.78
CA LEU A 113 11.13 -2.95 -17.25
C LEU A 113 9.82 -3.35 -17.94
N ARG A 114 8.78 -2.52 -17.82
CA ARG A 114 7.46 -2.70 -18.41
C ARG A 114 7.17 -1.69 -19.53
N GLY A 115 8.12 -0.83 -19.87
CA GLY A 115 7.93 0.23 -20.87
C GLY A 115 6.99 1.35 -20.41
N LEU A 116 6.87 1.54 -19.09
CA LEU A 116 6.05 2.58 -18.46
C LEU A 116 6.95 3.72 -17.96
N GLU A 117 6.36 4.91 -17.81
CA GLU A 117 7.07 6.07 -17.27
C GLU A 117 7.29 5.92 -15.74
N PRO A 118 8.50 6.22 -15.22
CA PRO A 118 8.75 6.25 -13.79
C PRO A 118 7.93 7.32 -13.04
N ILE A 119 7.70 7.10 -11.75
CA ILE A 119 7.09 8.12 -10.88
C ILE A 119 8.03 9.34 -10.82
N ASN A 120 7.51 10.52 -11.14
CA ASN A 120 8.26 11.76 -10.97
C ASN A 120 8.28 12.17 -9.48
N THR A 121 9.35 11.81 -8.78
CA THR A 121 9.48 12.06 -7.33
C THR A 121 9.97 13.46 -6.98
N GLU A 122 10.32 14.29 -7.96
CA GLU A 122 10.64 15.71 -7.78
C GLU A 122 9.38 16.58 -7.63
N MET A 123 8.21 16.03 -7.99
CA MET A 123 6.91 16.68 -7.83
C MET A 123 6.23 16.21 -6.52
N PRO A 124 5.29 17.00 -5.97
CA PRO A 124 4.48 16.56 -4.84
C PRO A 124 3.76 15.25 -5.16
N LEU A 125 3.83 14.30 -4.22
CA LEU A 125 3.07 13.06 -4.25
C LEU A 125 2.16 13.01 -3.03
N TRP A 126 0.93 12.54 -3.26
CA TRP A 126 -0.05 12.30 -2.21
C TRP A 126 -0.25 10.80 -2.04
N ALA A 127 -0.14 10.33 -0.81
CA ALA A 127 -0.49 8.97 -0.45
C ALA A 127 -2.01 8.81 -0.53
N PHE A 128 -2.47 7.66 -1.02
CA PHE A 128 -3.87 7.25 -0.89
C PHE A 128 -3.95 5.80 -0.42
N VAL A 129 -5.09 5.48 0.16
CA VAL A 129 -5.43 4.13 0.61
C VAL A 129 -6.88 3.90 0.22
N ASP A 130 -7.12 2.89 -0.59
CA ASP A 130 -8.46 2.42 -0.85
C ASP A 130 -8.89 1.41 0.20
N CYS A 131 -9.92 1.79 0.93
CA CYS A 131 -10.55 0.97 1.96
C CYS A 131 -11.74 0.17 1.42
N ALA A 132 -11.98 0.14 0.10
CA ALA A 132 -13.07 -0.60 -0.52
C ALA A 132 -12.85 -2.12 -0.39
N GLY A 133 -13.32 -2.69 0.72
CA GLY A 133 -13.40 -4.13 0.92
C GLY A 133 -12.70 -4.59 2.19
N GLY A 134 -11.41 -4.93 2.07
CA GLY A 134 -10.69 -5.69 3.11
C GLY A 134 -10.20 -4.86 4.29
N LEU A 135 -9.80 -3.61 4.07
CA LEU A 135 -9.25 -2.77 5.14
C LEU A 135 -10.37 -2.13 5.97
N ARG A 136 -10.39 -2.38 7.28
CA ARG A 136 -11.40 -1.86 8.22
C ARG A 136 -10.85 -0.80 9.15
N LYS A 137 -9.62 -1.00 9.64
CA LYS A 137 -8.97 -0.05 10.54
C LYS A 137 -7.47 -0.03 10.30
N ALA A 138 -6.94 1.17 10.08
CA ALA A 138 -5.51 1.43 10.03
C ALA A 138 -5.19 2.80 10.64
N THR A 139 -3.97 2.93 11.14
CA THR A 139 -3.42 4.18 11.65
C THR A 139 -2.18 4.55 10.84
N LEU A 140 -2.11 5.78 10.33
CA LEU A 140 -0.91 6.33 9.70
C LEU A 140 0.20 6.52 10.73
N LEU A 141 1.40 6.01 10.43
CA LEU A 141 2.59 6.14 11.27
C LEU A 141 3.41 7.36 10.82
N ILE A 142 3.17 8.50 11.48
CA ILE A 142 3.68 9.83 11.08
C ILE A 142 5.21 9.96 11.12
N ASP A 143 5.88 9.22 12.01
CA ASP A 143 7.34 9.27 12.21
C ASP A 143 8.03 8.00 11.67
N SER A 144 7.35 7.25 10.79
CA SER A 144 7.93 6.06 10.17
C SER A 144 9.01 6.42 9.16
N VAL A 145 10.05 5.60 9.11
CA VAL A 145 11.13 5.69 8.10
C VAL A 145 11.15 4.42 7.26
N PRO A 146 11.48 4.53 5.96
CA PRO A 146 11.55 3.37 5.08
C PRO A 146 12.55 2.33 5.63
N PRO A 147 12.32 1.03 5.40
CA PRO A 147 13.25 -0.02 5.82
C PRO A 147 14.64 0.22 5.24
N ASN A 148 15.68 0.01 6.04
CA ASN A 148 17.04 0.00 5.53
C ASN A 148 17.29 -1.36 4.83
N PRO A 149 17.78 -1.40 3.58
CA PRO A 149 18.07 -2.65 2.89
C PRO A 149 18.96 -3.61 3.68
N ASP A 150 19.81 -3.09 4.56
CA ASP A 150 20.72 -3.88 5.40
C ASP A 150 20.07 -4.43 6.69
N GLU A 151 18.83 -4.04 7.00
CA GLU A 151 18.07 -4.42 8.20
C GLU A 151 17.15 -5.64 8.01
N GLU A 152 17.30 -6.43 6.93
CA GLU A 152 16.57 -7.70 6.79
C GLU A 152 17.04 -8.73 7.84
N GLY A 153 16.63 -8.51 9.08
CA GLY A 153 16.83 -9.35 10.23
C GLY A 153 15.89 -10.54 10.18
N THR A 154 16.49 -11.71 10.35
CA THR A 154 15.86 -13.01 10.60
C THR A 154 14.60 -12.86 11.47
N PRO A 155 13.43 -13.43 11.08
CA PRO A 155 12.31 -13.51 12.02
C PRO A 155 12.77 -14.23 13.28
N GLU A 156 12.75 -13.56 14.43
CA GLU A 156 12.53 -14.31 15.66
C GLU A 156 11.12 -14.90 15.55
N PRO A 157 10.95 -16.23 15.55
CA PRO A 157 9.62 -16.79 15.72
C PRO A 157 9.07 -16.27 17.05
N PRO A 158 7.76 -15.97 17.16
CA PRO A 158 7.17 -15.66 18.45
C PRO A 158 7.50 -16.82 19.39
N GLY A 159 8.20 -16.52 20.49
CA GLY A 159 8.66 -17.52 21.45
C GLY A 159 7.51 -18.44 21.83
N GLY A 160 7.56 -19.67 21.30
CA GLY A 160 6.67 -20.77 21.66
C GLY A 160 7.03 -21.27 23.05
N GLY A 161 6.78 -20.45 24.07
CA GLY A 161 6.75 -20.85 25.47
C GLY A 161 5.41 -21.48 25.79
N GLY A 162 5.17 -22.67 25.25
CA GLY A 162 4.04 -23.52 25.61
C GLY A 162 4.55 -24.94 25.71
N GLU A 163 4.95 -25.34 26.92
CA GLU A 163 5.21 -26.73 27.28
C GLU A 163 4.02 -27.59 26.81
N PHE A 164 4.26 -28.43 25.80
CA PHE A 164 3.44 -29.60 25.60
C PHE A 164 3.79 -30.58 26.71
N GLY A 165 2.96 -30.59 27.75
CA GLY A 165 2.97 -31.65 28.74
C GLY A 165 2.66 -32.98 28.04
N ASP A 166 3.57 -33.93 28.23
CA ASP A 166 3.36 -35.35 27.93
C ASP A 166 2.05 -35.80 28.59
N PHE A 167 1.13 -36.31 27.78
CA PHE A 167 0.04 -37.15 28.27
C PHE A 167 0.40 -38.60 27.96
N GLU A 168 0.73 -39.35 29.02
CA GLU A 168 0.68 -40.80 29.06
C GLU A 168 -0.75 -41.33 28.89
#